data_AF-A0A3B8WRR6-F1
#
_entry.id   AF-A0A3B8WRR6-F1
#
_cell.length_a   1.000
_cell.length_b   1.000
_cell.length_c   1.000
_cell.angle_alpha   90.00
_cell.angle_beta   90.00
_cell.angle_gamma   90.00
#
_symmetry.space_group_name_H-M   'P 1'
#
loop_
_entity.id
_entity.type
_entity.pdbx_description
1 polymer ?
#
loop_
_entity_poly.entity_id
_entity_poly.type
_entity_poly.pdbx_seq_one_letter_code
_entity_poly.pdbx_strand_id
1 'polypeptide(L)'
;MNTERVDTDLIIAGGGLAGATLALALARLVPELKVTVVEAFPLSPEALPEDYQPSYDSRSTALAWGSRLIFEQLGLWRQLSEHAIPIRHIHVSDRGRFGATRLHAN
;
A
#
# COMPACT_ATOMS: atom_id res chain seq x y z
N MET A 1 -11.42 -31.43 6.67
CA MET A 1 -10.80 -30.30 5.93
C MET A 1 -11.53 -30.19 4.60
N ASN A 2 -12.26 -29.10 4.37
CA ASN A 2 -12.89 -28.85 3.08
C ASN A 2 -11.79 -28.47 2.09
N THR A 3 -11.61 -29.25 1.02
CA THR A 3 -10.59 -29.02 -0.01
C THR A 3 -11.28 -28.42 -1.23
N GLU A 4 -11.81 -27.21 -1.07
CA GLU A 4 -12.21 -26.43 -2.25
C GLU A 4 -10.94 -25.97 -2.97
N ARG A 5 -10.81 -26.43 -4.21
CA ARG A 5 -9.67 -26.10 -5.06
C ARG A 5 -9.97 -24.77 -5.73
N VAL A 6 -9.34 -23.70 -5.27
CA VAL A 6 -9.39 -22.40 -5.94
C VAL A 6 -8.51 -22.47 -7.17
N ASP A 7 -9.12 -22.35 -8.35
CA ASP A 7 -8.40 -22.25 -9.62
C ASP A 7 -7.84 -20.82 -9.75
N THR A 8 -6.52 -20.69 -9.70
CA THR A 8 -5.80 -19.40 -9.60
C THR A 8 -4.53 -19.43 -10.45
N ASP A 9 -4.25 -18.33 -11.15
CA ASP A 9 -3.04 -18.16 -11.94
C ASP A 9 -1.94 -17.48 -11.12
N LEU A 10 -2.33 -16.61 -10.18
CA LEU A 10 -1.40 -15.83 -9.36
C LEU A 10 -1.94 -15.65 -7.93
N ILE A 11 -1.10 -15.93 -6.94
CA ILE A 11 -1.40 -15.69 -5.53
C ILE A 11 -0.62 -14.48 -5.02
N ILE A 12 -1.31 -13.54 -4.40
CA ILE A 12 -0.73 -12.43 -3.64
C ILE A 12 -0.85 -12.75 -2.16
N ALA A 13 0.28 -13.02 -1.51
CA ALA A 13 0.33 -13.23 -0.06
C ALA A 13 0.47 -11.88 0.66
N GLY A 14 -0.65 -11.38 1.19
CA GLY A 14 -0.79 -10.09 1.88
C GLY A 14 -1.71 -9.13 1.14
N GLY A 15 -2.76 -8.66 1.83
CA GLY A 15 -3.76 -7.70 1.38
C GLY A 15 -3.50 -6.26 1.83
N GLY A 16 -2.35 -5.96 2.43
CA GLY A 16 -1.94 -4.58 2.74
C GLY A 16 -1.72 -3.73 1.48
N LEU A 17 -1.31 -2.46 1.64
CA LEU A 17 -1.25 -1.48 0.54
C LEU A 17 -0.59 -2.02 -0.74
N ALA A 18 0.59 -2.63 -0.65
CA ALA A 18 1.28 -3.14 -1.83
C ALA A 18 0.51 -4.26 -2.54
N GLY A 19 -0.02 -5.23 -1.78
CA GLY A 19 -0.77 -6.36 -2.32
C GLY A 19 -2.11 -5.95 -2.90
N ALA A 20 -2.87 -5.10 -2.20
CA ALA A 20 -4.13 -4.56 -2.70
C ALA A 20 -3.93 -3.69 -3.97
N THR A 21 -2.85 -2.90 -4.01
CA THR A 21 -2.49 -2.11 -5.20
C THR A 21 -2.17 -2.99 -6.39
N LEU A 22 -1.39 -4.05 -6.17
CA LEU A 22 -1.07 -5.02 -7.22
C LEU A 22 -2.32 -5.76 -7.71
N ALA A 23 -3.17 -6.22 -6.79
CA ALA A 23 -4.43 -6.89 -7.13
C ALA A 23 -5.32 -6.01 -8.00
N LEU A 24 -5.49 -4.73 -7.61
CA LEU A 24 -6.27 -3.77 -8.39
C LEU A 24 -5.67 -3.50 -9.76
N ALA A 25 -4.34 -3.35 -9.85
CA ALA A 25 -3.66 -3.13 -11.12
C ALA A 25 -3.85 -4.33 -12.06
N LEU A 26 -3.67 -5.55 -11.57
CA LEU A 26 -3.87 -6.77 -12.36
C LEU A 26 -5.32 -6.92 -12.80
N ALA A 27 -6.29 -6.68 -11.90
CA ALA A 27 -7.71 -6.75 -12.22
C ALA A 27 -8.12 -5.78 -13.35
N ARG A 28 -7.42 -4.65 -13.51
CA ARG A 28 -7.70 -3.66 -14.56
C ARG A 28 -6.91 -3.88 -15.84
N LEU A 29 -5.66 -4.28 -15.72
CA LEU A 29 -4.72 -4.37 -16.85
C LEU A 29 -4.72 -5.76 -17.50
N VAL A 30 -5.05 -6.80 -16.74
CA VAL A 30 -5.06 -8.21 -17.17
C VAL A 30 -6.28 -8.92 -16.57
N PRO A 31 -7.51 -8.52 -16.96
CA PRO A 31 -8.76 -9.00 -16.33
C PRO A 31 -9.00 -10.51 -16.46
N GLU A 32 -8.35 -11.17 -17.41
CA GLU A 32 -8.40 -12.62 -17.60
C GLU A 32 -7.56 -13.40 -16.58
N LEU A 33 -6.63 -12.76 -15.88
CA LEU A 33 -5.77 -13.39 -14.89
C LEU A 33 -6.55 -13.66 -13.60
N LYS A 34 -6.64 -14.94 -13.19
CA LYS A 34 -7.27 -15.32 -11.92
C LYS A 34 -6.31 -15.03 -10.77
N VAL A 35 -6.54 -13.92 -10.08
CA VAL A 35 -5.72 -13.48 -8.95
C VAL A 35 -6.41 -13.82 -7.63
N THR A 36 -5.69 -14.47 -6.72
CA THR A 36 -6.14 -14.74 -5.35
C THR A 36 -5.30 -13.96 -4.35
N VAL A 37 -5.93 -13.13 -3.52
CA VAL A 37 -5.25 -12.44 -2.41
C VAL A 37 -5.50 -13.24 -1.13
N VAL A 38 -4.43 -13.57 -0.42
CA VAL A 38 -4.49 -14.26 0.88
C VAL A 38 -4.03 -13.27 1.94
N GLU A 39 -4.91 -12.95 2.88
CA GLU A 39 -4.63 -12.06 4.02
C GLU A 39 -5.06 -12.76 5.32
N ALA A 40 -4.27 -12.59 6.37
CA ALA A 40 -4.54 -13.16 7.69
C ALA A 40 -5.64 -12.38 8.42
N PHE A 41 -5.86 -11.12 8.06
CA PHE A 41 -6.87 -10.23 8.63
C PHE A 41 -8.05 -9.99 7.67
N PRO A 42 -9.26 -9.72 8.18
CA PRO A 42 -10.39 -9.40 7.33
C PRO A 42 -10.16 -8.14 6.47
N LEU A 43 -10.45 -8.22 5.17
CA LEU A 43 -10.45 -7.08 4.24
C LEU A 43 -11.87 -6.52 4.00
N SER A 44 -12.87 -6.94 4.80
CA SER A 44 -14.27 -6.54 4.61
C SER A 44 -14.48 -5.05 4.90
N PRO A 45 -15.37 -4.36 4.16
CA PRO A 45 -15.88 -3.04 4.55
C PRO A 45 -16.54 -3.02 5.93
N GLU A 46 -16.99 -4.17 6.42
CA GLU A 46 -17.63 -4.34 7.73
C GLU A 46 -16.62 -4.60 8.85
N ALA A 47 -15.34 -4.83 8.51
CA ALA A 47 -14.29 -5.06 9.50
C ALA A 47 -14.10 -3.80 10.35
N LEU A 48 -14.13 -3.97 11.67
CA LEU A 48 -13.90 -2.88 12.61
C LEU A 48 -12.41 -2.50 12.60
N PRO A 49 -12.05 -1.27 13.01
CA PRO A 49 -10.65 -0.84 13.08
C PRO A 49 -9.76 -1.75 13.94
N GLU A 50 -10.35 -2.44 14.91
CA GLU A 50 -9.72 -3.43 15.79
C GLU A 50 -9.51 -4.82 15.14
N ASP A 51 -10.20 -5.09 14.03
CA ASP A 51 -10.03 -6.31 13.23
C ASP A 51 -8.84 -6.18 12.25
N TYR A 52 -8.31 -4.97 12.07
CA TYR A 52 -7.14 -4.71 11.24
C TYR A 52 -5.83 -4.96 12.01
N GLN A 53 -4.80 -5.38 11.28
CA GLN A 53 -3.51 -5.72 11.85
C GLN A 53 -2.87 -4.55 12.64
N PRO A 54 -2.55 -4.72 13.94
CA PRO A 54 -2.01 -3.64 14.79
C PRO A 54 -0.63 -3.12 14.36
N SER A 55 0.09 -3.86 13.49
CA SER A 55 1.42 -3.48 12.99
C SER A 55 1.37 -2.53 11.79
N TYR A 56 0.18 -2.24 11.25
CA TYR A 56 0.01 -1.11 10.35
C TYR A 56 0.03 0.15 11.22
N ASP A 57 1.23 0.69 11.46
CA ASP A 57 1.43 1.86 12.33
C ASP A 57 0.48 2.98 11.89
N SER A 58 -0.57 3.15 12.70
CA SER A 58 -1.72 4.03 12.45
C SER A 58 -1.36 5.52 12.46
N ARG A 59 -0.07 5.87 12.55
CA ARG A 59 0.37 7.25 12.73
C ARG A 59 0.74 7.96 11.44
N SER A 60 1.26 7.27 10.41
CA SER A 60 1.45 7.80 9.04
C SER A 60 2.21 6.82 8.14
N THR A 61 1.96 6.87 6.83
CA THR A 61 2.80 6.20 5.82
C THR A 61 3.38 7.24 4.88
N ALA A 62 4.70 7.27 4.73
CA ALA A 62 5.36 8.09 3.72
C ALA A 62 5.23 7.42 2.35
N LEU A 63 4.59 8.10 1.40
CA LEU A 63 4.49 7.64 0.01
C LEU A 63 5.64 8.21 -0.82
N ALA A 64 6.36 7.33 -1.51
CA ALA A 64 7.31 7.76 -2.53
C ALA A 64 6.59 8.42 -3.71
N TRP A 65 7.30 9.28 -4.45
CA TRP A 65 6.73 9.92 -5.65
C TRP A 65 6.24 8.89 -6.68
N GLY A 66 6.98 7.80 -6.88
CA GLY A 66 6.57 6.70 -7.78
C GLY A 66 5.26 6.03 -7.33
N SER A 67 5.07 5.81 -6.02
CA SER A 67 3.83 5.25 -5.49
C SER A 67 2.63 6.18 -5.74
N ARG A 68 2.82 7.50 -5.57
CA ARG A 68 1.80 8.49 -5.93
C ARG A 68 1.40 8.39 -7.40
N LEU A 69 2.37 8.29 -8.31
CA LEU A 69 2.10 8.16 -9.75
C LEU A 69 1.32 6.89 -10.08
N ILE A 70 1.65 5.76 -9.43
CA ILE A 70 0.89 4.51 -9.57
C ILE A 70 -0.55 4.71 -9.11
N PHE A 71 -0.77 5.33 -7.95
CA PHE A 71 -2.11 5.62 -7.45
C PHE A 71 -2.89 6.58 -8.36
N GLU A 72 -2.20 7.52 -9.00
CA GLU A 72 -2.81 8.43 -9.98
C GLU A 72 -3.26 7.68 -11.24
N GLN A 73 -2.41 6.80 -11.79
CA GLN A 73 -2.77 5.94 -12.91
C GLN A 73 -3.93 4.98 -12.58
N LEU A 74 -4.00 4.52 -11.33
CA LEU A 74 -5.12 3.72 -10.82
C LEU A 74 -6.34 4.57 -10.41
N GLY A 75 -6.32 5.89 -10.61
CA GLY A 75 -7.44 6.78 -10.28
C GLY A 75 -7.76 6.90 -8.78
N LEU A 76 -6.87 6.41 -7.92
CA LEU A 76 -7.01 6.46 -6.46
C LEU A 76 -6.52 7.78 -5.86
N TRP A 77 -5.53 8.42 -6.51
CA TRP A 77 -4.83 9.57 -5.93
C TRP A 77 -5.74 10.73 -5.57
N ARG A 78 -6.81 10.97 -6.34
CA ARG A 78 -7.78 12.04 -6.06
C ARG A 78 -8.32 11.95 -4.63
N GLN A 79 -8.79 10.76 -4.23
CA GLN A 79 -9.34 10.52 -2.89
C GLN A 79 -8.24 10.47 -1.83
N LEU A 80 -7.12 9.80 -2.12
CA LEU A 80 -6.00 9.67 -1.17
C LEU A 80 -5.37 11.02 -0.83
N SER A 81 -5.33 11.95 -1.78
CA SER A 81 -4.71 13.26 -1.61
C SER A 81 -5.40 14.15 -0.57
N GLU A 82 -6.68 13.90 -0.27
CA GLU A 82 -7.43 14.59 0.77
C GLU A 82 -6.89 14.31 2.18
N HIS A 83 -6.18 13.18 2.35
CA HIS A 83 -5.60 12.73 3.60
C HIS A 83 -4.05 12.77 3.60
N ALA A 84 -3.45 13.31 2.53
CA ALA A 84 -2.00 13.34 2.37
C ALA A 84 -1.42 14.73 2.63
N ILE A 85 -0.21 14.77 3.22
CA ILE A 85 0.55 16.00 3.42
C ILE A 85 1.88 15.89 2.66
N PRO A 86 2.27 16.90 1.86
CA PRO A 86 3.53 16.87 1.13
C PRO A 86 4.73 17.00 2.08
N ILE A 87 5.70 16.10 1.95
CA ILE A 87 7.00 16.21 2.60
C ILE A 87 7.85 17.18 1.78
N ARG A 88 7.97 18.43 2.22
CA ARG A 88 8.74 19.48 1.51
C ARG A 88 10.22 19.49 1.86
N HIS A 89 10.57 19.06 3.07
CA HIS A 89 11.92 19.11 3.59
C HIS A 89 12.23 17.83 4.37
N ILE A 90 13.34 17.19 4.05
CA ILE A 90 13.88 16.04 4.79
C ILE A 90 15.29 16.41 5.25
N HIS A 91 15.57 16.24 6.54
CA HIS A 91 16.89 16.41 7.11
C HIS A 91 17.29 15.11 7.81
N VAL A 92 18.37 14.49 7.35
CA VAL A 92 18.92 13.27 7.92
C VAL A 92 20.30 13.56 8.51
N SER A 93 20.48 13.23 9.78
CA SER A 93 21.73 13.36 10.52
C SER A 93 21.91 12.18 11.48
N ASP A 94 23.15 11.80 11.78
CA ASP A 94 23.45 10.78 12.78
C ASP A 94 24.09 11.42 14.03
N ARG A 95 23.61 11.03 15.20
CA ARG A 95 24.02 11.64 16.47
C ARG A 95 25.48 11.32 16.76
N GLY A 96 26.30 12.35 16.92
CA GLY A 96 27.72 12.20 17.22
C GLY A 96 28.60 11.87 16.01
N ARG A 97 28.03 11.84 14.79
CA ARG A 97 28.80 11.77 13.54
C ARG A 97 28.76 13.11 12.81
N PHE A 98 29.83 13.42 12.10
CA PHE A 98 29.87 14.56 11.20
C PHE A 98 29.13 14.24 9.89
N GLY A 99 28.32 15.19 9.40
CA GLY A 99 27.60 15.08 8.14
C GLY A 99 26.08 15.14 8.31
N ALA A 100 25.41 15.73 7.32
CA ALA A 100 23.95 15.75 7.22
C ALA A 100 23.54 15.80 5.75
N THR A 101 22.41 15.17 5.43
CA THR A 101 21.76 15.26 4.11
C THR A 101 20.48 16.06 4.24
N ARG A 102 20.27 17.03 3.33
CA ARG A 102 19.04 17.82 3.24
C ARG A 102 18.44 17.64 1.85
N LEU A 103 17.18 17.25 1.82
CA LEU A 103 16.39 17.12 0.59
C LEU A 103 15.27 18.17 0.65
N HIS A 104 15.13 18.94 -0.42
CA HIS A 104 14.10 19.96 -0.56
C HIS A 104 13.27 19.62 -1.80
N ALA A 105 11.95 19.60 -1.66
CA ALA A 105 11.05 19.56 -2.81
C ALA A 105 10.97 20.97 -3.40
N ASN A 106 11.34 21.12 -4.68
CA ASN A 106 11.22 22.36 -5.44
C ASN A 106 9.84 22.49 -6.09
#